data_AF-A0A958WI50-F1
#
_entry.id   AF-A0A958WI50-F1
#
_cell.length_a   1.000
_cell.length_b   1.000
_cell.length_c   1.000
_cell.angle_alpha   90.00
_cell.angle_beta   90.00
_cell.angle_gamma   90.00
#
_symmetry.space_group_name_H-M   'P 1'
#
loop_
_entity.id
_entity.type
_entity.pdbx_description
1 polymer ?
#
loop_
_entity_poly.entity_id
_entity_poly.type
_entity_poly.pdbx_seq_one_letter_code
_entity_poly.pdbx_strand_id
1 'polypeptide(L)' 'MKRDKAIETIKELPQEFDLDELIERLVFVEKVEKGLAQLDEGKTVPHDQVKELTKKW' A
#
# COMPACT_ATOMS: atom_id res chain seq x y z
N MET A 1 -8.82 3.93 -3.82
CA MET A 1 -8.44 3.55 -5.19
C MET A 1 -9.48 4.04 -6.21
N LYS A 2 -9.02 4.64 -7.32
CA LYS A 2 -9.87 4.99 -8.48
C LYS A 2 -9.81 3.87 -9.53
N ARG A 3 -10.86 3.74 -10.36
CA ARG A 3 -10.93 2.73 -11.43
C ARG A 3 -9.71 2.76 -12.36
N ASP A 4 -9.32 3.95 -12.80
CA ASP A 4 -8.20 4.09 -13.75
C ASP A 4 -6.89 3.60 -13.14
N LYS A 5 -6.71 3.77 -11.82
CA LYS A 5 -5.54 3.26 -11.09
C LYS A 5 -5.55 1.74 -10.97
N ALA A 6 -6.72 1.13 -10.77
CA ALA A 6 -6.85 -0.32 -10.81
C ALA A 6 -6.50 -0.88 -12.19
N ILE A 7 -6.93 -0.22 -13.27
CA ILE A 7 -6.61 -0.60 -14.64
C ILE A 7 -5.10 -0.46 -14.92
N GLU A 8 -4.46 0.62 -14.48
CA GLU A 8 -3.01 0.77 -14.55
C GLU A 8 -2.29 -0.37 -13.82
N THR A 9 -2.75 -0.71 -12.62
CA THR A 9 -2.16 -1.79 -11.82
C THR A 9 -2.27 -3.14 -12.53
N ILE A 10 -3.40 -3.42 -13.17
CA ILE A 10 -3.60 -4.65 -13.96
C ILE A 10 -2.66 -4.69 -15.17
N LYS A 11 -2.41 -3.54 -15.82
CA LYS A 11 -1.51 -3.45 -16.98
C LYS A 11 -0.04 -3.73 -16.64
N GLU A 12 0.34 -3.61 -15.36
CA GLU A 12 1.68 -3.92 -14.87
C GLU A 12 1.88 -5.42 -14.56
N LEU A 13 0.79 -6.19 -14.51
CA LEU A 13 0.85 -7.64 -14.28
C LEU A 13 1.21 -8.39 -15.58
N PRO A 14 1.72 -9.63 -15.48
CA PRO A 14 1.95 -10.48 -16.64
C PRO A 14 0.65 -10.76 -17.44
N GLN A 15 0.78 -11.34 -18.63
CA GLN A 15 -0.37 -11.68 -19.47
C GLN A 15 -1.32 -12.70 -18.80
N GLU A 16 -0.77 -13.57 -17.96
CA GLU A 16 -1.49 -14.53 -17.14
C GLU A 16 -1.02 -14.38 -15.69
N PHE A 17 -1.97 -14.30 -14.76
CA PHE A 17 -1.72 -14.17 -13.33
C PHE A 17 -2.88 -14.80 -12.55
N ASP A 18 -2.62 -15.16 -11.30
CA ASP A 18 -3.66 -15.66 -10.40
C ASP A 18 -4.51 -14.51 -9.84
N LEU A 19 -5.80 -14.77 -9.60
CA LEU A 19 -6.71 -13.78 -9.03
C LEU A 19 -6.20 -13.25 -7.68
N ASP A 20 -5.59 -14.11 -6.86
CA ASP A 20 -5.04 -13.74 -5.57
C ASP A 20 -3.89 -12.73 -5.70
N GLU A 21 -3.04 -12.87 -6.72
CA GLU A 21 -1.95 -11.93 -7.01
C GLU A 21 -2.50 -10.55 -7.37
N LEU A 22 -3.56 -10.49 -8.20
CA LEU A 22 -4.23 -9.23 -8.52
C LEU A 22 -4.80 -8.57 -7.26
N ILE A 23 -5.49 -9.33 -6.42
CA ILE A 23 -6.09 -8.80 -5.18
C ILE A 23 -4.98 -8.26 -4.26
N GLU A 24 -3.91 -9.02 -4.04
CA GLU A 24 -2.78 -8.60 -3.21
C GLU A 24 -2.16 -7.31 -3.74
N ARG A 25 -1.91 -7.23 -5.05
CA ARG A 25 -1.34 -6.04 -5.69
C ARG A 25 -2.24 -4.82 -5.55
N LEU A 26 -3.55 -4.97 -5.74
CA LEU A 26 -4.50 -3.86 -5.56
C LEU A 26 -4.56 -3.40 -4.09
N VAL A 27 -4.55 -4.33 -3.14
CA VAL A 27 -4.51 -4.02 -1.70
C VAL A 27 -3.22 -3.28 -1.35
N PHE A 28 -2.09 -3.71 -1.89
CA PHE A 28 -0.81 -3.04 -1.69
C PHE A 28 -0.84 -1.59 -2.19
N VAL A 29 -1.28 -1.37 -3.44
CA VAL A 29 -1.42 -0.03 -4.02
C VAL A 29 -2.32 0.86 -3.15
N GLU A 30 -3.46 0.33 -2.69
CA GLU A 30 -4.38 1.09 -1.84
C GLU A 30 -3.74 1.47 -0.48
N LYS A 31 -2.98 0.55 0.14
CA LYS A 31 -2.28 0.84 1.40
C LYS A 31 -1.20 1.90 1.21
N VAL A 32 -0.47 1.88 0.10
CA VAL A 32 0.54 2.91 -0.21
C VAL A 32 -0.12 4.27 -0.41
N GLU A 33 -1.20 4.35 -1.20
CA GLU A 33 -1.95 5.61 -1.37
C GLU A 33 -2.45 6.17 -0.03
N LYS A 34 -2.98 5.29 0.83
CA LYS A 34 -3.41 5.68 2.19
C LYS A 34 -2.24 6.19 3.03
N GLY A 35 -1.08 5.54 2.97
CA GLY A 35 0.13 5.98 3.67
C GLY A 35 0.64 7.34 3.21
N LEU A 36 0.60 7.61 1.90
CA LEU A 36 0.95 8.92 1.33
C LEU A 36 -0.02 10.01 1.81
N ALA A 37 -1.33 9.74 1.79
CA ALA A 37 -2.32 10.68 2.32
C ALA A 37 -2.11 10.95 3.83
N GLN A 38 -1.80 9.92 4.61
CA GLN A 38 -1.46 10.06 6.03
C GLN A 38 -0.21 10.93 6.25
N LEU A 39 0.80 10.78 5.40
CA LEU A 39 1.99 11.62 5.42
C LEU A 39 1.64 13.10 5.17
N ASP A 40 0.83 13.38 4.15
CA ASP A 40 0.37 14.74 3.84
C ASP A 40 -0.46 15.36 4.99
N GLU A 41 -1.24 14.53 5.69
CA GLU A 41 -2.01 14.93 6.88
C GLU A 41 -1.14 15.02 8.16
N GLY A 42 0.16 14.74 8.10
CA GLY A 42 1.05 14.75 9.26
C GLY A 42 0.82 13.59 10.24
N LYS A 43 0.06 12.56 9.85
CA LYS A 43 -0.23 11.35 10.64
C LYS A 43 0.96 10.37 10.61
N THR A 44 2.15 10.87 10.92
CA THR A 44 3.39 10.09 10.98
C THR A 44 3.80 9.85 12.42
N VAL A 45 4.46 8.72 12.67
CA VAL A 45 5.10 8.43 13.97
C VAL A 45 6.60 8.70 13.89
N PRO A 46 7.20 9.41 14.86
CA PRO A 46 8.65 9.60 14.91
C PRO A 46 9.38 8.27 15.00
N HIS A 47 10.55 8.19 14.37
CA HIS A 47 11.34 6.97 14.31
C HIS A 47 11.70 6.40 15.70
N ASP A 48 11.96 7.24 16.69
CA ASP A 48 12.26 6.77 18.05
C ASP A 48 11.05 6.12 18.73
N GLN A 49 9.82 6.58 18.45
CA GLN A 49 8.62 5.92 18.95
C GLN A 49 8.44 4.54 18.31
N VAL A 50 8.76 4.40 17.01
CA VAL A 50 8.73 3.12 16.31
C VAL A 50 9.70 2.12 16.95
N LYS A 51 10.93 2.54 17.27
CA LYS A 51 11.92 1.68 17.95
C LYS A 51 11.36 1.10 19.25
N GLU A 52 10.69 1.91 20.07
CA GLU A 52 10.10 1.45 21.32
C GLU A 52 8.93 0.47 21.10
N LEU A 53 8.10 0.69 20.07
CA LEU A 53 7.01 -0.22 19.71
C LEU A 53 7.53 -1.58 19.25
N THR A 54 8.59 -1.60 18.44
CA THR A 54 9.15 -2.83 17.87
C THR A 54 9.85 -3.71 18.91
N LYS A 55 10.22 -3.19 20.08
CA LYS A 55 10.78 -4.01 21.19
C LYS A 55 9.77 -5.01 21.78
N LYS A 56 8.48 -4.82 21.52
CA LYS A 56 7.39 -5.68 22.03
C LYS A 56 6.99 -6.80 21.07
N TRP A 57 7.61 -6.85 19.90
CA TRP A 57 7.40 -7.86 18.86
C TRP A 57 8.54 -8.87 18.89
#